data_AF-A0A2E0TLZ5-F1
#
_entry.id   AF-A0A2E0TLZ5-F1
#
_cell.length_a   1.000
_cell.length_b   1.000
_cell.length_c   1.000
_cell.angle_alpha   90.00
_cell.angle_beta   90.00
_cell.angle_gamma   90.00
#
_symmetry.space_group_name_H-M   'P 1'
#
loop_
_entity.id
_entity.type
_entity.pdbx_description
1 polymer ?
#
loop_
_entity_poly.entity_id
_entity_poly.type
_entity_poly.pdbx_seq_one_letter_code
_entity_poly.pdbx_strand_id
1 'polypeptide(L)'
;MRGVAFVSRAALGLVLAAAPSGGCVDTELSLDAQVRAASVTLGADDVIEVELEMDVRVGKYAIAGDDFVIPQVGLFVGDAPVAEVNLERPEGFDGRLEPGESTTVTLRGATLPGAYPAARGVLCGGGEVEVTVVAEWTAQQQPDDPLDPPIMSFGVAEGSTRDVGCE
;
A
#
# COMPACT_ATOMS: atom_id res chain seq x y z
N MET A 1 7.88 35.51 -49.54
CA MET A 1 8.92 34.71 -48.85
C MET A 1 9.59 35.57 -47.81
N ARG A 2 9.34 35.32 -46.52
CA ARG A 2 10.15 35.80 -45.40
C ARG A 2 9.73 34.98 -44.18
N GLY A 3 10.60 34.05 -43.81
CA GLY A 3 10.41 33.14 -42.70
C GLY A 3 10.45 33.87 -41.36
N VAL A 4 9.60 33.43 -40.44
CA VAL A 4 9.64 33.84 -39.05
C VAL A 4 10.50 32.83 -38.31
N ALA A 5 11.62 33.30 -37.78
CA ALA A 5 12.59 32.52 -37.04
C ALA A 5 12.05 32.16 -35.65
N PHE A 6 12.25 30.90 -35.27
CA PHE A 6 12.08 30.33 -33.94
C PHE A 6 12.89 31.11 -32.90
N VAL A 7 12.24 31.56 -31.83
CA VAL A 7 12.94 31.94 -30.58
C VAL A 7 12.87 30.72 -29.65
N SER A 8 13.94 29.93 -29.67
CA SER A 8 14.17 28.85 -28.71
C SER A 8 14.51 29.46 -27.35
N ARG A 9 13.61 29.30 -26.37
CA ARG A 9 13.89 29.61 -24.96
C ARG A 9 14.68 28.44 -24.38
N ALA A 10 15.95 28.70 -24.08
CA ALA A 10 16.81 27.81 -23.31
C ALA A 10 16.19 27.56 -21.92
N ALA A 11 15.78 26.32 -21.65
CA ALA A 11 15.44 25.86 -20.31
C ALA A 11 16.75 25.55 -19.57
N LEU A 12 17.03 26.36 -18.56
CA LEU A 12 18.14 26.22 -17.64
C LEU A 12 17.89 24.93 -16.82
N GLY A 13 18.61 23.86 -17.13
CA GLY A 13 18.54 22.59 -16.40
C GLY A 13 19.12 22.76 -14.99
N LEU A 14 18.25 22.78 -13.99
CA LEU A 14 18.64 22.66 -12.59
C LEU A 14 19.02 21.19 -12.33
N VAL A 15 20.33 20.91 -12.35
CA VAL A 15 20.87 19.63 -11.87
C VAL A 15 20.73 19.63 -10.34
N LEU A 16 19.69 18.96 -9.84
CA LEU A 16 19.57 18.65 -8.42
C LEU A 16 20.64 17.60 -8.09
N ALA A 17 21.73 18.05 -7.44
CA ALA A 17 22.71 17.14 -6.87
C ALA A 17 22.06 16.39 -5.70
N ALA A 18 21.84 15.08 -5.86
CA ALA A 18 21.47 14.21 -4.76
C ALA A 18 22.64 14.18 -3.76
N ALA A 19 22.42 14.71 -2.56
CA ALA A 19 23.34 14.52 -1.44
C ALA A 19 23.34 13.02 -1.07
N PRO A 20 24.50 12.40 -0.78
CA PRO A 20 24.51 11.07 -0.19
C PRO A 20 23.93 11.19 1.22
N SER A 21 22.72 10.68 1.43
CA SER A 21 22.16 10.52 2.76
C SER A 21 23.13 9.66 3.58
N GLY A 22 23.65 10.21 4.67
CA GLY A 22 24.42 9.46 5.65
C GLY A 22 23.62 8.21 6.03
N GLY A 23 24.30 7.07 6.12
CA GLY A 23 23.69 5.77 6.36
C GLY A 23 22.77 5.80 7.57
N CYS A 24 21.47 5.85 7.33
CA CYS A 24 20.48 5.59 8.36
C CYS A 24 20.70 4.15 8.81
N VAL A 25 20.98 3.96 10.09
CA VAL A 25 20.93 2.62 10.68
C VAL A 25 19.46 2.19 10.61
N ASP A 26 19.21 1.05 9.97
CA ASP A 26 17.89 0.43 9.97
C ASP A 26 17.54 0.06 11.42
N THR A 27 16.64 0.82 12.03
CA THR A 27 16.17 0.59 13.41
C THR A 27 14.94 -0.29 13.46
N GLU A 28 14.46 -0.77 12.31
CA GLU A 28 13.31 -1.66 12.28
C GLU A 28 13.69 -3.00 12.92
N LEU A 29 12.85 -3.47 13.83
CA LEU A 29 13.11 -4.70 14.59
C LEU A 29 12.10 -5.81 14.26
N SER A 30 11.14 -5.54 13.37
CA SER A 30 10.11 -6.47 12.89
C SER A 30 9.70 -6.10 11.46
N LEU A 31 8.43 -6.29 11.12
CA LEU A 31 7.83 -5.98 9.84
C LEU A 31 7.67 -4.46 9.66
N ASP A 32 8.13 -3.95 8.52
CA ASP A 32 7.78 -2.64 7.98
C ASP A 32 7.07 -2.85 6.65
N ALA A 33 5.93 -2.20 6.47
CA ALA A 33 5.07 -2.36 5.32
C ALA A 33 4.63 -1.00 4.80
N GLN A 34 4.71 -0.82 3.48
CA GLN A 34 4.38 0.44 2.82
C GLN A 34 3.49 0.17 1.61
N VAL A 35 2.45 0.98 1.46
CA VAL A 35 1.60 0.95 0.26
C VAL A 35 2.37 1.60 -0.88
N ARG A 36 2.57 0.85 -1.96
CA ARG A 36 3.29 1.27 -3.16
C ARG A 36 2.35 1.76 -4.24
N ALA A 37 1.27 1.03 -4.47
CA ALA A 37 0.21 1.40 -5.38
C ALA A 37 -1.11 0.78 -4.91
N ALA A 38 -2.22 1.42 -5.24
CA ALA A 38 -3.56 0.89 -5.00
C ALA A 38 -4.48 1.29 -6.15
N SER A 39 -5.47 0.46 -6.44
CA SER A 39 -6.58 0.80 -7.33
C SER A 39 -7.89 0.31 -6.71
N VAL A 40 -8.96 1.06 -6.99
CA VAL A 40 -10.30 0.79 -6.45
C VAL A 40 -11.29 0.81 -7.60
N THR A 41 -12.08 -0.25 -7.77
CA THR A 41 -13.13 -0.32 -8.78
C THR A 41 -14.47 -0.54 -8.12
N LEU A 42 -15.46 0.29 -8.44
CA LEU A 42 -16.85 0.07 -8.07
C LEU A 42 -17.62 -0.49 -9.26
N GLY A 43 -17.97 -1.77 -9.20
CA GLY A 43 -18.77 -2.45 -10.22
C GLY A 43 -20.25 -2.08 -10.16
N ALA A 44 -21.01 -2.40 -11.22
CA ALA A 44 -22.43 -2.05 -11.36
C ALA A 44 -23.35 -2.58 -10.23
N ASP A 45 -22.96 -3.68 -9.57
CA ASP A 45 -23.70 -4.30 -8.45
C ASP A 45 -23.31 -3.72 -7.07
N ASP A 46 -22.66 -2.56 -7.05
CA ASP A 46 -22.10 -1.92 -5.84
C ASP A 46 -21.12 -2.83 -5.08
N VAL A 47 -20.40 -3.66 -5.83
CA VAL A 47 -19.22 -4.40 -5.36
C VAL A 47 -18.01 -3.49 -5.50
N ILE A 48 -17.25 -3.34 -4.42
CA ILE A 48 -15.98 -2.62 -4.42
C ILE A 48 -14.87 -3.65 -4.50
N GLU A 49 -14.07 -3.58 -5.56
CA GLU A 49 -12.87 -4.36 -5.76
C GLU A 49 -11.64 -3.49 -5.48
N VAL A 50 -10.66 -4.05 -4.78
CA VAL A 50 -9.40 -3.39 -4.46
C VAL A 50 -8.25 -4.26 -4.93
N GLU A 51 -7.28 -3.63 -5.60
CA GLU A 51 -5.95 -4.19 -5.80
C GLU A 51 -4.93 -3.30 -5.08
N LEU A 52 -4.06 -3.92 -4.30
CA LEU A 52 -3.10 -3.24 -3.44
C LEU A 52 -1.70 -3.84 -3.63
N GLU A 53 -0.75 -3.05 -4.08
CA GLU A 53 0.68 -3.41 -4.13
C GLU A 53 1.39 -2.82 -2.91
N MET A 54 2.08 -3.67 -2.16
CA MET A 54 2.79 -3.29 -0.94
C MET A 54 4.24 -3.75 -0.99
N ASP A 55 5.14 -2.87 -0.58
CA ASP A 55 6.52 -3.24 -0.25
C ASP A 55 6.56 -3.63 1.23
N VAL A 56 7.05 -4.84 1.52
CA VAL A 56 7.12 -5.39 2.87
C VAL A 56 8.54 -5.85 3.14
N ARG A 57 9.07 -5.53 4.32
CA ARG A 57 10.41 -5.95 4.73
C ARG A 57 10.45 -6.31 6.21
N VAL A 58 11.43 -7.12 6.58
CA VAL A 58 11.82 -7.30 7.99
C VAL A 58 13.14 -6.59 8.22
N GLY A 59 13.21 -5.82 9.31
CA GLY A 59 14.41 -5.08 9.66
C GLY A 59 15.65 -5.96 9.74
N LYS A 60 16.79 -5.46 9.28
CA LYS A 60 18.04 -6.24 9.20
C LYS A 60 18.52 -6.79 10.54
N TYR A 61 18.19 -6.09 11.62
CA TYR A 61 18.60 -6.44 12.99
C TYR A 61 17.44 -7.01 13.81
N ALA A 62 16.35 -7.45 13.16
CA ALA A 62 15.32 -8.25 13.80
C ALA A 62 15.94 -9.52 14.40
N ILE A 63 15.42 -9.94 15.55
CA ILE A 63 15.94 -11.08 16.30
C ILE A 63 15.61 -12.40 15.59
N ALA A 64 14.49 -12.43 14.84
CA ALA A 64 14.04 -13.57 14.06
C ALA A 64 13.21 -13.09 12.86
N GLY A 65 12.88 -14.03 11.97
CA GLY A 65 11.93 -13.79 10.89
C GLY A 65 10.51 -13.57 11.38
N ASP A 66 9.70 -12.93 10.55
CA ASP A 66 8.29 -12.61 10.81
C ASP A 66 7.37 -13.43 9.90
N ASP A 67 6.39 -14.11 10.50
CA ASP A 67 5.22 -14.62 9.81
C ASP A 67 4.11 -13.56 9.88
N PHE A 68 3.64 -13.03 8.75
CA PHE A 68 2.71 -11.92 8.71
C PHE A 68 1.49 -12.16 7.83
N VAL A 69 0.43 -11.40 8.15
CA VAL A 69 -0.82 -11.37 7.38
C VAL A 69 -1.32 -9.94 7.25
N ILE A 70 -1.98 -9.67 6.12
CA ILE A 70 -2.62 -8.39 5.80
C ILE A 70 -4.07 -8.72 5.45
N PRO A 71 -4.94 -8.84 6.48
CA PRO A 71 -6.25 -9.45 6.28
C PRO A 71 -7.27 -8.49 5.67
N GLN A 72 -7.08 -7.19 5.83
CA GLN A 72 -8.09 -6.21 5.48
C GLN A 72 -7.49 -4.85 5.14
N VAL A 73 -8.29 -4.07 4.42
CA VAL A 73 -7.97 -2.70 4.07
C VAL A 73 -9.19 -1.79 4.25
N GLY A 74 -8.98 -0.64 4.88
CA GLY A 74 -9.95 0.44 4.99
C GLY A 74 -9.78 1.44 3.85
N LEU A 75 -10.89 1.88 3.27
CA LEU A 75 -10.93 2.92 2.25
C LEU A 75 -11.56 4.19 2.83
N PHE A 76 -10.90 5.32 2.63
CA PHE A 76 -11.33 6.62 3.15
C PHE A 76 -11.28 7.69 2.06
N VAL A 77 -12.18 8.66 2.11
CA VAL A 77 -12.14 9.86 1.28
C VAL A 77 -12.16 11.07 2.23
N GLY A 78 -11.02 11.76 2.30
CA GLY A 78 -10.75 12.64 3.45
C GLY A 78 -10.76 11.82 4.75
N ASP A 79 -11.45 12.31 5.77
CA ASP A 79 -11.59 11.61 7.07
C ASP A 79 -12.81 10.67 7.12
N ALA A 80 -13.56 10.52 6.02
CA ALA A 80 -14.79 9.74 5.99
C ALA A 80 -14.51 8.29 5.54
N PRO A 81 -14.89 7.26 6.33
CA PRO A 81 -14.78 5.87 5.90
C PRO A 81 -15.77 5.58 4.78
N VAL A 82 -15.30 4.90 3.74
CA VAL A 82 -16.09 4.50 2.57
C VAL A 82 -16.43 3.03 2.63
N ALA A 83 -15.42 2.17 2.83
CA ALA A 83 -15.59 0.73 2.89
C ALA A 83 -14.45 0.06 3.64
N GLU A 84 -14.68 -1.18 4.06
CA GLU A 84 -13.67 -2.11 4.54
C GLU A 84 -13.70 -3.34 3.63
N VAL A 85 -12.53 -3.77 3.16
CA VAL A 85 -12.40 -4.84 2.18
C VAL A 85 -11.50 -5.91 2.76
N ASN A 86 -12.02 -7.13 2.87
CA ASN A 86 -11.21 -8.29 3.23
C ASN A 86 -10.30 -8.63 2.04
N LEU A 87 -9.02 -8.80 2.33
CA LEU A 87 -8.01 -9.14 1.34
C LEU A 87 -7.80 -10.66 1.30
N GLU A 88 -7.65 -11.16 0.09
CA GLU A 88 -7.30 -12.54 -0.18
C GLU A 88 -5.79 -12.71 -0.07
N ARG A 89 -5.38 -13.83 0.52
CA ARG A 89 -3.97 -14.23 0.52
C ARG A 89 -3.56 -14.62 -0.91
N PRO A 90 -2.48 -14.03 -1.46
CA PRO A 90 -2.02 -14.37 -2.80
C PRO A 90 -1.58 -15.83 -2.90
N GLU A 91 -1.76 -16.44 -4.06
CA GLU A 91 -1.36 -17.84 -4.28
C GLU A 91 0.15 -18.00 -4.10
N GLY A 92 0.56 -19.00 -3.32
CA GLY A 92 1.98 -19.28 -3.07
C GLY A 92 2.67 -18.33 -2.09
N PHE A 93 1.96 -17.35 -1.54
CA PHE A 93 2.47 -16.47 -0.49
C PHE A 93 2.30 -17.12 0.89
N ASP A 94 3.39 -17.53 1.52
CA ASP A 94 3.38 -18.09 2.87
C ASP A 94 3.36 -17.02 3.98
N GLY A 95 3.69 -15.77 3.61
CA GLY A 95 3.73 -14.64 4.52
C GLY A 95 4.94 -14.66 5.44
N ARG A 96 6.04 -15.31 5.07
CA ARG A 96 7.25 -15.35 5.88
C ARG A 96 8.39 -14.54 5.27
N LEU A 97 9.08 -13.75 6.09
CA LEU A 97 10.30 -13.05 5.71
C LEU A 97 11.36 -13.19 6.80
N GLU A 98 12.60 -13.44 6.39
CA GLU A 98 13.75 -13.51 7.31
C GLU A 98 14.36 -12.11 7.56
N PRO A 99 15.16 -11.92 8.61
CA PRO A 99 15.77 -10.62 8.90
C PRO A 99 16.57 -10.04 7.72
N GLY A 100 16.23 -8.80 7.34
CA GLY A 100 16.84 -8.11 6.21
C GLY A 100 16.28 -8.48 4.84
N GLU A 101 15.29 -9.38 4.78
CA GLU A 101 14.56 -9.70 3.56
C GLU A 101 13.48 -8.65 3.27
N SER A 102 13.19 -8.48 1.99
CA SER A 102 12.10 -7.63 1.50
C SER A 102 11.44 -8.26 0.29
N THR A 103 10.13 -8.09 0.17
CA THR A 103 9.35 -8.53 -0.99
C THR A 103 8.30 -7.50 -1.34
N THR A 104 7.79 -7.58 -2.56
CA THR A 104 6.60 -6.84 -2.99
C THR A 104 5.46 -7.83 -3.12
N VAL A 105 4.31 -7.52 -2.53
CA VAL A 105 3.12 -8.37 -2.55
C VAL A 105 1.94 -7.61 -3.17
N THR A 106 1.19 -8.27 -4.04
CA THR A 106 -0.06 -7.77 -4.61
C THR A 106 -1.23 -8.49 -3.96
N LEU A 107 -2.06 -7.75 -3.25
CA LEU A 107 -3.24 -8.22 -2.54
C LEU A 107 -4.49 -7.78 -3.30
N ARG A 108 -5.52 -8.63 -3.29
CA ARG A 108 -6.80 -8.34 -3.92
C ARG A 108 -7.93 -8.63 -2.95
N GLY A 109 -9.02 -7.88 -3.05
CA GLY A 109 -10.20 -8.11 -2.24
C GLY A 109 -11.44 -7.53 -2.88
N ALA A 110 -12.60 -8.05 -2.48
CA ALA A 110 -13.88 -7.54 -2.92
C ALA A 110 -14.88 -7.51 -1.77
N THR A 111 -15.75 -6.50 -1.77
CA THR A 111 -16.88 -6.45 -0.83
C THR A 111 -18.02 -7.35 -1.31
N LEU A 112 -18.96 -7.66 -0.41
CA LEU A 112 -20.23 -8.24 -0.83
C LEU A 112 -21.05 -7.21 -1.62
N PRO A 113 -21.90 -7.64 -2.57
CA PRO A 113 -22.78 -6.75 -3.32
C PRO A 113 -23.67 -5.91 -2.37
N GLY A 114 -23.70 -4.60 -2.59
CA GLY A 114 -24.53 -3.68 -1.83
C GLY A 114 -24.16 -3.53 -0.34
N ALA A 115 -22.99 -4.02 0.10
CA ALA A 115 -22.53 -3.85 1.49
C ALA A 115 -22.32 -2.36 1.84
N TYR A 116 -21.96 -1.54 0.84
CA TYR A 116 -21.66 -0.12 0.99
C TYR A 116 -22.48 0.73 0.00
N PRO A 117 -23.79 0.88 0.19
CA PRO A 117 -24.68 1.53 -0.78
C PRO A 117 -24.39 3.03 -0.98
N ALA A 118 -23.69 3.67 -0.05
CA ALA A 118 -23.27 5.07 -0.17
C ALA A 118 -21.97 5.25 -0.99
N ALA A 119 -21.19 4.18 -1.20
CA ALA A 119 -19.87 4.26 -1.81
C ALA A 119 -19.93 4.82 -3.23
N ARG A 120 -20.97 4.50 -4.02
CA ARG A 120 -21.16 5.06 -5.37
C ARG A 120 -21.23 6.57 -5.39
N GLY A 121 -21.97 7.17 -4.46
CA GLY A 121 -22.07 8.62 -4.37
C GLY A 121 -20.74 9.28 -4.00
N VAL A 122 -19.93 8.60 -3.18
CA VAL A 122 -18.63 9.11 -2.72
C VAL A 122 -17.53 8.94 -3.76
N LEU A 123 -17.39 7.74 -4.33
CA LEU A 123 -16.34 7.38 -5.28
C LEU A 123 -16.64 7.89 -6.71
N CYS A 124 -17.91 7.89 -7.12
CA CYS A 124 -18.31 8.16 -8.50
C CYS A 124 -19.14 9.44 -8.66
N GLY A 125 -19.22 10.29 -7.62
CA GLY A 125 -20.12 11.45 -7.54
C GLY A 125 -19.87 12.61 -8.52
N GLY A 126 -18.88 12.52 -9.41
CA GLY A 126 -18.70 13.46 -10.53
C GLY A 126 -17.40 14.29 -10.53
N GLY A 127 -16.35 13.83 -9.84
CA GLY A 127 -15.02 14.45 -9.87
C GLY A 127 -13.89 13.44 -9.62
N GLU A 128 -12.65 13.88 -9.77
CA GLU A 128 -11.47 13.09 -9.36
C GLU A 128 -11.49 12.96 -7.84
N VAL A 129 -11.53 11.73 -7.34
CA VAL A 129 -11.55 11.41 -5.91
C VAL A 129 -10.20 10.81 -5.54
N GLU A 130 -9.62 11.33 -4.46
CA GLU A 130 -8.44 10.72 -3.84
C GLU A 130 -8.92 9.85 -2.68
N VAL A 131 -8.59 8.55 -2.76
CA VAL A 131 -8.92 7.55 -1.77
C VAL A 131 -7.67 7.25 -0.96
N THR A 132 -7.75 7.42 0.35
CA THR A 132 -6.74 6.92 1.30
C THR A 132 -7.04 5.47 1.60
N VAL A 133 -6.01 4.64 1.50
CA VAL A 133 -6.04 3.20 1.66
C VAL A 133 -5.19 2.86 2.87
N VAL A 134 -5.80 2.24 3.88
CA VAL A 134 -5.14 1.87 5.14
C VAL A 134 -5.19 0.36 5.28
N ALA A 135 -4.05 -0.29 5.08
CA ALA A 135 -3.91 -1.73 5.24
C ALA A 135 -3.40 -2.04 6.65
N GLU A 136 -4.13 -2.85 7.37
CA GLU A 136 -3.72 -3.33 8.69
C GLU A 136 -2.93 -4.62 8.54
N TRP A 137 -1.85 -4.76 9.31
CA TRP A 137 -1.04 -5.97 9.30
C TRP A 137 -0.75 -6.43 10.72
N THR A 138 -0.59 -7.74 10.84
CA THR A 138 -0.07 -8.38 12.04
C THR A 138 1.08 -9.29 11.66
N ALA A 139 2.12 -9.31 12.49
CA ALA A 139 3.29 -10.14 12.32
C ALA A 139 3.59 -10.88 13.62
N GLN A 140 4.11 -12.09 13.48
CA GLN A 140 4.55 -12.92 14.58
C GLN A 140 6.02 -13.26 14.37
N GLN A 141 6.86 -12.77 15.29
CA GLN A 141 8.24 -13.20 15.37
C GLN A 141 8.29 -14.59 15.98
N GLN A 142 9.06 -15.47 15.35
CA GLN A 142 9.35 -16.82 15.85
C GLN A 142 10.77 -16.83 16.44
N PRO A 143 10.96 -16.65 17.76
CA PRO A 143 12.29 -16.71 18.35
C PRO A 143 12.99 -18.04 18.05
N ASP A 144 14.31 -18.02 17.94
CA ASP A 144 15.12 -19.23 17.70
C ASP A 144 14.98 -20.26 18.84
N ASP A 145 14.65 -19.82 20.06
CA ASP A 145 14.31 -20.71 21.18
C ASP A 145 12.81 -21.07 21.13
N PRO A 146 12.43 -22.34 20.90
CA PRO A 146 11.04 -22.76 20.88
C PRO A 146 10.32 -22.65 22.23
N LEU A 147 11.04 -22.35 23.32
CA LEU A 147 10.47 -22.07 24.63
C LEU A 147 10.15 -20.58 24.84
N ASP A 148 10.71 -19.70 24.02
CA ASP A 148 10.38 -18.28 24.06
C ASP A 148 9.00 -18.07 23.41
N PRO A 149 8.09 -17.32 24.06
CA PRO A 149 6.80 -17.05 23.49
C PRO A 149 6.95 -16.20 22.21
N PRO A 150 6.10 -16.43 21.20
CA PRO A 150 6.12 -15.59 20.00
C PRO A 150 5.83 -14.13 20.36
N ILE A 151 6.55 -13.22 19.71
CA ILE A 151 6.35 -11.78 19.86
C ILE A 151 5.41 -11.32 18.75
N MET A 152 4.28 -10.73 19.13
CA MET A 152 3.31 -10.19 18.19
C MET A 152 3.60 -8.72 17.92
N SER A 153 3.61 -8.35 16.64
CA SER A 153 3.70 -6.99 16.13
C SER A 153 2.45 -6.65 15.32
N PHE A 154 2.10 -5.37 15.31
CA PHE A 154 0.95 -4.83 14.60
C PHE A 154 1.29 -3.45 14.05
N GLY A 155 0.69 -3.13 12.91
CA GLY A 155 0.84 -1.80 12.34
C GLY A 155 -0.11 -1.56 11.20
N VAL A 156 0.05 -0.37 10.62
CA VAL A 156 -0.73 0.10 9.49
C VAL A 156 0.21 0.56 8.40
N ALA A 157 -0.16 0.27 7.16
CA ALA A 157 0.46 0.84 5.98
C ALA A 157 -0.58 1.72 5.29
N GLU A 158 -0.25 3.00 5.12
CA GLU A 158 -1.13 3.98 4.48
C GLU A 158 -0.60 4.36 3.11
N GLY A 159 -1.50 4.53 2.14
CA GLY A 159 -1.22 5.12 0.85
C GLY A 159 -2.44 5.87 0.32
N SER A 160 -2.28 6.64 -0.75
CA SER A 160 -3.40 7.25 -1.46
C SER A 160 -3.41 6.87 -2.93
N THR A 161 -4.60 6.80 -3.51
CA THR A 161 -4.78 6.54 -4.93
C THR A 161 -5.87 7.42 -5.53
N ARG A 162 -5.71 7.73 -6.82
CA ARG A 162 -6.74 8.33 -7.68
C ARG A 162 -7.16 7.40 -8.80
N ASP A 163 -6.62 6.18 -8.81
CA ASP A 163 -7.03 5.12 -9.73
C ASP A 163 -8.33 4.51 -9.23
N VAL A 164 -9.41 5.26 -9.44
CA VAL A 164 -10.77 4.92 -9.03
C VAL A 164 -11.63 4.70 -10.28
N GLY A 165 -12.00 3.45 -10.52
CA GLY A 165 -12.87 3.02 -11.60
C GLY A 165 -14.33 2.94 -11.14
N CYS A 166 -15.26 3.35 -12.01
CA CYS A 166 -16.70 3.24 -11.79
C CYS A 166 -17.37 2.69 -13.05
N GLU A 167 -18.11 1.59 -12.89
CA GLU A 167 -18.91 0.98 -13.97
C GLU A 167 -20.40 1.36 -13.88
#